data_AF-A0A820JAG2-F1
#
_entry.id   AF-A0A820JAG2-F1
#
_cell.length_a   1.000
_cell.length_b   1.000
_cell.length_c   1.000
_cell.angle_alpha   90.00
_cell.angle_beta   90.00
_cell.angle_gamma   90.00
#
_symmetry.space_group_name_H-M   'P 1'
#
loop_
_entity.id
_entity.type
_entity.pdbx_description
1 polymer ?
#
loop_
_entity_poly.entity_id
_entity_poly.type
_entity_poly.pdbx_seq_one_letter_code
_entity_poly.pdbx_strand_id
1 'polypeptide(L)' 'HIILPGESLSNWQTHAIDVIMAVIFENARERTQDECEQLLKKAGFELKQMYPIQAPHSIIEAIVIH' A
#
# COMPACT_ATOMS: atom_id res chain seq x y z
N HIS A 1 5.48 6.27 4.38
CA HIS A 1 5.00 7.23 3.36
C HIS A 1 4.55 6.42 2.15
N ILE A 2 3.30 6.62 1.73
CA ILE A 2 2.73 5.92 0.57
C ILE A 2 3.35 6.55 -0.68
N ILE A 3 3.94 5.71 -1.52
CA ILE A 3 4.67 6.14 -2.71
C ILE A 3 3.64 6.36 -3.81
N LEU A 4 3.23 7.61 -3.99
CA LEU A 4 2.43 8.04 -5.14
C LEU A 4 3.35 8.29 -6.33
N PRO A 5 2.91 8.01 -7.58
CA PRO A 5 3.69 8.39 -8.75
C PRO A 5 3.60 9.90 -8.88
N GLY A 6 4.76 10.56 -9.01
CA GLY A 6 4.95 11.94 -9.46
C GLY A 6 3.79 12.91 -9.23
N GLU A 7 3.91 13.76 -8.20
CA GLU A 7 3.31 15.10 -8.03
C GLU A 7 1.82 15.35 -8.39
N SER A 8 1.01 14.32 -8.66
CA SER A 8 -0.32 14.50 -9.25
C SER A 8 -1.48 14.11 -8.32
N LEU A 9 -1.18 13.54 -7.16
CA LEU A 9 -2.19 13.21 -6.14
C LEU A 9 -1.76 13.77 -4.81
N SER A 10 -2.61 14.60 -4.23
CA SER A 10 -2.32 15.24 -2.95
C SER A 10 -2.32 14.20 -1.83
N ASN A 11 -1.25 14.19 -1.04
CA ASN A 11 -1.07 13.41 0.20
C ASN A 11 -2.29 13.44 1.15
N TRP A 12 -3.19 14.44 1.04
CA TRP A 12 -4.40 14.53 1.87
C TRP A 12 -5.40 13.38 1.63
N GLN A 13 -5.55 12.89 0.39
CA GLN A 13 -6.55 11.86 0.08
C GLN A 13 -6.22 10.53 0.77
N THR A 14 -4.96 10.14 0.71
CA THR A 14 -4.48 8.90 1.31
C THR A 14 -4.50 8.97 2.83
N HIS A 15 -4.19 10.12 3.42
CA HIS A 15 -4.34 10.33 4.87
C HIS A 15 -5.80 10.32 5.34
N ALA A 16 -6.74 10.87 4.54
CA ALA A 16 -8.15 10.80 4.87
C ALA A 16 -8.66 9.36 4.89
N ILE A 17 -8.23 8.53 3.94
CA ILE A 17 -8.57 7.09 3.91
C ILE A 17 -8.01 6.37 5.13
N ASP A 18 -6.76 6.62 5.50
CA ASP A 18 -6.14 5.98 6.68
C ASP A 18 -6.90 6.29 7.98
N VAL A 19 -7.36 7.53 8.16
CA VAL A 19 -8.21 7.94 9.30
C VAL A 19 -9.57 7.23 9.25
N ILE A 20 -10.21 7.17 8.08
CA ILE A 20 -11.49 6.48 7.91
C ILE A 20 -11.35 4.99 8.25
N MET A 21 -10.28 4.36 7.76
CA MET A 21 -9.99 2.95 8.01
C MET A 21 -9.81 2.69 9.51
N ALA A 22 -9.07 3.54 10.22
CA ALA A 22 -8.87 3.40 11.66
C ALA A 22 -10.16 3.58 12.49
N VAL A 23 -11.08 4.45 12.03
CA VAL A 23 -12.36 4.71 12.72
C VAL A 23 -13.40 3.62 12.44
N ILE A 24 -13.46 3.10 11.22
CA ILE A 24 -14.50 2.15 10.80
C ILE A 24 -14.10 0.71 11.05
N PHE A 25 -12.82 0.37 10.86
CA PHE A 25 -12.32 -0.99 10.95
C PHE A 25 -11.25 -1.04 12.03
N GLU A 26 -11.53 -1.70 13.16
CA GLU A 26 -10.70 -1.76 14.36
C GLU A 26 -9.19 -1.91 14.04
N ASN A 27 -8.44 -0.80 14.13
CA ASN A 27 -7.00 -0.71 13.85
C ASN A 27 -6.55 -1.05 12.42
N ALA A 28 -7.43 -0.95 11.43
CA ALA A 28 -7.02 -1.01 10.04
C ALA A 28 -6.28 0.28 9.65
N ARG A 29 -5.23 0.12 8.85
CA ARG A 29 -4.40 1.23 8.37
C ARG A 29 -3.84 0.95 6.99
N GLU A 30 -3.53 2.01 6.28
CA GLU A 30 -2.74 1.97 5.06
C GLU A 30 -1.28 1.56 5.37
N ARG A 31 -0.63 0.95 4.39
CA ARG A 31 0.70 0.34 4.57
C ARG A 31 1.73 0.96 3.64
N THR A 32 2.96 1.05 4.13
CA THR A 32 4.11 1.40 3.29
C THR A 32 4.52 0.22 2.41
N GLN A 33 5.35 0.49 1.41
CA GLN A 33 5.92 -0.57 0.57
C GLN A 33 6.65 -1.63 1.41
N ASP A 34 7.49 -1.21 2.37
CA ASP A 34 8.25 -2.12 3.24
C ASP A 34 7.32 -3.02 4.07
N GLU A 35 6.22 -2.47 4.56
CA GLU A 35 5.22 -3.22 5.33
C GLU A 35 4.50 -4.25 4.46
N CYS A 36 4.15 -3.86 3.22
CA CYS A 36 3.58 -4.79 2.24
C CYS A 36 4.58 -5.91 1.90
N GLU A 37 5.85 -5.59 1.67
CA GLU A 37 6.88 -6.58 1.38
C GLU A 37 7.05 -7.58 2.54
N GLN A 38 7.09 -7.10 3.78
CA GLN A 38 7.19 -7.96 4.96
C GLN A 38 5.97 -8.90 5.10
N LEU A 39 4.77 -8.41 4.79
CA LEU A 39 3.55 -9.23 4.83
C LEU A 39 3.52 -10.28 3.71
N LEU A 40 3.91 -9.90 2.50
CA LEU A 40 4.04 -10.83 1.38
C LEU A 40 5.04 -11.94 1.71
N LYS A 41 6.22 -11.60 2.24
CA LYS A 41 7.23 -12.57 2.68
C LYS A 41 6.68 -13.56 3.70
N LYS A 42 5.95 -13.07 4.71
CA LYS A 42 5.29 -13.93 5.72
C LYS A 42 4.24 -14.85 5.10
N ALA A 43 3.61 -14.44 4.00
CA ALA A 43 2.60 -15.22 3.29
C ALA A 43 3.20 -16.15 2.20
N GLY A 44 4.53 -16.24 2.06
CA GLY A 44 5.19 -17.07 1.05
C GLY A 44 5.30 -16.43 -0.34
N PHE A 45 5.23 -15.10 -0.41
CA PHE A 45 5.36 -14.33 -1.64
C PHE A 45 6.57 -13.38 -1.58
N GLU A 46 7.16 -13.12 -2.74
CA GLU A 46 8.16 -12.07 -2.94
C GLU A 46 7.49 -10.89 -3.66
N LEU A 47 7.72 -9.67 -3.17
CA LEU A 47 7.31 -8.45 -3.85
C LEU A 47 8.20 -8.26 -5.10
N LYS A 48 7.60 -8.36 -6.28
CA LYS A 48 8.33 -8.14 -7.55
C LYS A 48 8.36 -6.66 -7.91
N GLN A 49 7.20 -6.00 -7.91
CA GLN A 49 7.07 -4.60 -8.28
C GLN A 49 5.82 -3.98 -7.66
N MET A 50 5.91 -2.71 -7.25
CA MET A 50 4.74 -1.88 -6.96
C MET A 50 4.56 -0.87 -8.08
N TYR A 51 3.39 -0.88 -8.70
CA TYR A 51 3.03 0.05 -9.76
C TYR A 51 2.16 1.16 -9.18
N PRO A 52 2.70 2.37 -9.10
CA PRO A 52 1.90 3.51 -8.73
C PRO A 52 0.98 3.88 -9.92
N ILE A 53 -0.31 4.11 -9.66
CA ILE A 53 -1.30 4.48 -10.70
C ILE A 53 -1.83 5.90 -10.45
N GLN A 54 -2.57 6.47 -11.41
CA GLN A 54 -3.23 7.79 -11.27
C GLN A 54 -4.46 7.71 -10.33
N ALA A 55 -4.30 7.12 -9.17
CA ALA A 55 -5.30 7.00 -8.10
C ALA A 55 -4.56 6.89 -6.74
N PRO A 56 -5.23 7.07 -5.58
CA PRO A 56 -4.62 6.85 -4.27
C PRO A 56 -4.24 5.38 -3.97
N HIS A 57 -4.40 4.49 -4.96
CA HIS A 57 -4.09 3.07 -4.88
C HIS A 57 -2.78 2.77 -5.61
N SER A 58 -2.19 1.63 -5.28
CA SER A 58 -1.07 1.04 -6.03
C SER A 58 -1.41 -0.40 -6.39
N ILE A 59 -0.90 -0.88 -7.52
CA ILE A 59 -0.98 -2.30 -7.89
C ILE A 59 0.28 -2.99 -7.38
N ILE A 60 0.10 -4.10 -6.68
CA ILE A 60 1.19 -4.92 -6.15
C ILE A 60 1.33 -6.17 -7.00
N GLU A 61 2.47 -6.35 -7.65
CA GLU A 61 2.86 -7.61 -8.30
C GLU A 61 3.72 -8.42 -7.34
N ALA A 62 3.25 -9.62 -7.00
CA ALA A 62 3.95 -10.55 -6.12
C ALA A 62 4.02 -11.95 -6.75
N ILE A 63 5.12 -12.66 -6.50
CA ILE A 63 5.39 -14.00 -7.02
C ILE A 63 5.53 -15.00 -5.87
N VAL A 64 5.18 -16.28 -6.09
CA VAL A 64 5.26 -17.33 -5.06
C VAL A 64 6.72 -17.75 -4.86
N ILE A 65 7.19 -17.73 -3.62
CA ILE A 65 8.51 -18.27 -3.25
C ILE A 65 8.36 -19.80 -3.20
N HIS A 66 9.09 -20.51 -4.07
CA HIS A 66 9.13 -21.97 -4.10
C HIS A 66 10.16 -22.52 -3.12
#